data_AF-A0A367JGV3-F1
#
_entry.id   AF-A0A367JGV3-F1
#
_cell.length_a   1.000
_cell.length_b   1.000
_cell.length_c   1.000
_cell.angle_alpha   90.00
_cell.angle_beta   90.00
_cell.angle_gamma   90.00
#
_symmetry.space_group_name_H-M   'P 1'
#
loop_
_entity.id
_entity.type
_entity.pdbx_description
1 polymer ?
#
loop_
_entity_poly.entity_id
_entity_poly.type
_entity_poly.pdbx_seq_one_letter_code
_entity_poly.pdbx_strand_id
1 'polypeptide(L)'
;MENSFKTQELKQLLYKDLKIDMAFPFFPLGAKAGSAACCVVDTDWIEKLTNNSTEIIELKSPHHSRITTEGGANQKQSPTVNVYVNLLLKSTANSLSIYEPSELKDQKQTTGVSITNYLKCLAEGKEADQKIEALNDDFGVYKPIFNPADETHEIFIQRILDLLWPKCNWFKKTRENTTHIFLEKRKRSDSQETTENCNSNLSDMFAMVETENAYYFLSSYRGTTLQDLLTYNPGVLNTKLKKGFVTYQLLRVVASLHSRGIMHGNLKASNILIDENLWIQVTGLEYEPNPADFGKLIKRLLMSAKLLIHLH
;
A
#
# COMPACT_ATOMS: atom_id res chain seq x y z
N MET A 1 6.13 14.47 -13.24
CA MET A 1 6.04 15.16 -11.94
C MET A 1 6.10 14.07 -10.89
N GLU A 2 6.99 14.19 -9.91
CA GLU A 2 7.12 13.22 -8.83
C GLU A 2 5.84 13.23 -7.97
N ASN A 3 5.25 12.06 -7.70
CA ASN A 3 4.04 11.94 -6.88
C ASN A 3 4.37 12.10 -5.39
N SER A 4 4.79 13.31 -5.00
CA SER A 4 5.28 13.64 -3.66
C SER A 4 4.88 15.07 -3.30
N PHE A 5 4.22 15.24 -2.14
CA PHE A 5 3.58 16.50 -1.74
C PHE A 5 4.12 16.96 -0.40
N LYS A 6 4.27 18.28 -0.23
CA LYS A 6 4.49 18.84 1.11
C LYS A 6 3.24 18.65 1.97
N THR A 7 3.41 18.68 3.28
CA THR A 7 2.31 18.48 4.26
C THR A 7 1.10 19.37 3.98
N GLN A 8 1.30 20.65 3.65
CA GLN A 8 0.19 21.57 3.38
C GLN A 8 -0.52 21.29 2.06
N GLU A 9 0.23 20.94 1.02
CA GLU A 9 -0.31 20.58 -0.30
C GLU A 9 -1.16 19.30 -0.19
N LEU A 10 -0.64 18.27 0.50
CA LEU A 10 -1.37 17.02 0.72
C LEU A 10 -2.66 17.24 1.52
N LYS A 11 -2.59 18.06 2.57
CA LYS A 11 -3.76 18.44 3.37
C LYS A 11 -4.83 19.15 2.52
N GLN A 12 -4.41 20.09 1.67
CA GLN A 12 -5.32 20.82 0.79
C GLN A 12 -5.98 19.90 -0.25
N LEU A 13 -5.22 18.97 -0.83
CA LEU A 13 -5.75 17.99 -1.78
C LEU A 13 -6.78 17.07 -1.13
N LEU A 14 -6.46 16.47 0.02
CA LEU A 14 -7.38 15.59 0.75
C LEU A 14 -8.68 16.31 1.13
N TYR A 15 -8.57 17.55 1.58
CA TYR A 15 -9.73 18.36 1.92
C TYR A 15 -10.56 18.75 0.70
N LYS A 16 -9.91 19.23 -0.36
CA LYS A 16 -10.59 19.63 -1.60
C LYS A 16 -11.33 18.45 -2.24
N ASP A 17 -10.68 17.30 -2.29
CA ASP A 17 -11.15 16.19 -3.09
C ASP A 17 -12.06 15.24 -2.31
N LEU A 18 -11.82 15.02 -1.02
CA LEU A 18 -12.62 14.08 -0.21
C LEU A 18 -13.30 14.72 1.01
N LYS A 19 -13.06 16.01 1.29
CA LYS A 19 -13.57 16.70 2.50
C LYS A 19 -13.18 15.99 3.81
N ILE A 20 -12.01 15.37 3.85
CA ILE A 20 -11.47 14.69 5.04
C ILE A 20 -10.30 15.47 5.63
N ASP A 21 -10.16 15.36 6.95
CA ASP A 21 -9.05 15.99 7.65
C ASP A 21 -7.85 15.05 7.73
N MET A 22 -6.68 15.57 7.40
CA MET A 22 -5.41 14.90 7.64
C MET A 22 -5.03 15.05 9.12
N ALA A 23 -4.87 13.93 9.83
CA ALA A 23 -4.34 13.90 11.20
C ALA A 23 -2.84 14.18 11.20
N PHE A 24 -2.08 13.44 10.39
CA PHE A 24 -0.65 13.64 10.19
C PHE A 24 -0.16 12.96 8.90
N PRO A 25 0.91 13.48 8.27
CA PRO A 25 1.51 12.86 7.09
C PRO A 25 2.31 11.59 7.45
N PHE A 26 2.30 10.60 6.56
CA PHE A 26 3.13 9.40 6.64
C PHE A 26 4.39 9.56 5.79
N PHE A 27 5.22 10.55 6.15
CA PHE A 27 6.45 10.81 5.42
C PHE A 27 7.62 9.97 5.98
N PRO A 28 8.58 9.55 5.13
CA PRO A 28 9.83 8.98 5.61
C PRO A 28 10.52 9.90 6.64
N LEU A 29 11.25 9.31 7.59
CA LEU A 29 12.13 10.06 8.48
C LEU A 29 13.07 10.97 7.67
N GLY A 30 13.07 12.27 8.00
CA GLY A 30 13.89 13.28 7.33
C GLY A 30 13.34 13.78 5.99
N ALA A 31 12.29 13.16 5.45
CA ALA A 31 11.64 13.64 4.24
C ALA A 31 10.67 14.79 4.53
N LYS A 32 10.63 15.77 3.63
CA LYS A 32 9.73 16.94 3.72
C LYS A 32 8.46 16.78 2.87
N ALA A 33 8.36 15.69 2.12
CA ALA A 33 7.27 15.42 1.21
C ALA A 33 7.00 13.92 1.07
N GLY A 34 5.78 13.58 0.64
CA GLY A 34 5.33 12.21 0.35
C GLY A 34 3.88 12.18 -0.13
N SER A 35 3.35 10.99 -0.37
CA SER A 35 1.99 10.79 -0.94
C SER A 35 0.97 10.19 0.03
N ALA A 36 1.38 9.83 1.24
CA ALA A 36 0.53 9.11 2.18
C ALA A 36 0.27 9.91 3.46
N ALA A 37 -0.91 9.71 4.06
CA ALA A 37 -1.27 10.33 5.32
C ALA A 37 -2.28 9.49 6.13
N CYS A 38 -2.30 9.74 7.44
CA CYS A 38 -3.38 9.32 8.31
C CYS A 38 -4.49 10.36 8.23
N CYS A 39 -5.70 9.92 7.88
CA CYS A 39 -6.86 10.78 7.75
C CYS A 39 -7.96 10.34 8.70
N VAL A 40 -8.77 11.29 9.14
CA VAL A 40 -9.93 11.04 10.00
C VAL A 40 -11.17 11.02 9.12
N VAL A 41 -11.96 9.95 9.23
CA VAL A 41 -13.25 9.79 8.55
C VAL A 41 -14.35 9.43 9.54
N ASP A 42 -15.60 9.60 9.14
CA ASP A 42 -16.75 9.11 9.90
C ASP A 42 -16.75 7.58 9.90
N THR A 43 -17.12 6.93 11.01
CA THR A 43 -17.08 5.46 11.11
C THR A 43 -17.92 4.76 10.05
N ASP A 44 -19.00 5.40 9.60
CA ASP A 44 -19.91 4.84 8.59
C ASP A 44 -19.24 4.71 7.22
N TRP A 45 -18.10 5.38 6.98
CA TRP A 45 -17.37 5.28 5.72
C TRP A 45 -16.95 3.85 5.43
N ILE A 46 -16.39 3.14 6.42
CA ILE A 46 -15.86 1.79 6.20
C ILE A 46 -17.00 0.84 5.81
N GLU A 47 -18.12 0.88 6.52
CA GLU A 47 -19.28 0.04 6.21
C GLU A 47 -19.87 0.37 4.84
N LYS A 48 -20.10 1.65 4.54
CA LYS A 48 -20.66 2.08 3.24
C LYS A 48 -19.75 1.78 2.06
N LEU A 49 -18.43 1.93 2.23
CA LEU A 49 -17.45 1.68 1.17
C LEU A 49 -17.18 0.19 0.95
N THR A 50 -17.41 -0.66 1.95
CA THR A 50 -17.26 -2.12 1.83
C THR A 50 -18.54 -2.81 1.37
N ASN A 51 -19.71 -2.19 1.56
CA ASN A 51 -20.99 -2.76 1.14
C ASN A 51 -21.10 -2.84 -0.39
N ASN A 52 -21.49 -4.02 -0.89
CA ASN A 52 -21.59 -4.29 -2.33
C ASN A 52 -22.98 -3.98 -2.93
N SER A 53 -23.96 -3.57 -2.12
CA SER A 53 -25.36 -3.47 -2.55
C SER A 53 -25.72 -2.17 -3.28
N THR A 54 -25.01 -1.08 -3.05
CA THR A 54 -25.38 0.27 -3.54
C THR A 54 -24.47 0.77 -4.66
N GLU A 55 -25.07 1.15 -5.80
CA GLU A 55 -24.33 1.77 -6.91
C GLU A 55 -23.90 3.22 -6.59
N ILE A 56 -24.70 3.96 -5.82
CA ILE A 56 -24.36 5.33 -5.38
C ILE A 56 -24.33 5.36 -3.86
N ILE A 57 -23.25 5.89 -3.30
CA ILE A 57 -23.06 6.06 -1.86
C ILE A 57 -22.89 7.52 -1.49
N GLU A 58 -23.49 7.88 -0.35
CA GLU A 58 -23.36 9.20 0.26
C GLU A 58 -22.55 9.08 1.54
N LEU A 59 -21.43 9.82 1.59
CA LEU A 59 -20.51 9.84 2.70
C LEU A 59 -20.48 11.22 3.35
N LYS A 60 -20.67 11.24 4.67
CA LYS A 60 -20.63 12.47 5.47
C LYS A 60 -19.19 12.95 5.65
N SER A 61 -18.95 14.23 5.41
CA SER A 61 -17.68 14.87 5.71
C SER A 61 -17.51 15.01 7.23
N PRO A 62 -16.38 14.55 7.80
CA PRO A 62 -16.09 14.66 9.23
C PRO A 62 -15.88 16.12 9.69
N HIS A 63 -15.63 17.06 8.77
CA HIS A 63 -15.32 18.45 9.10
C HIS A 63 -16.54 19.23 9.62
N HIS A 64 -17.75 18.87 9.19
CA HIS A 64 -18.97 19.61 9.56
C HIS A 64 -19.39 19.38 11.02
N SER A 65 -19.02 18.26 11.63
CA SER A 65 -19.33 17.95 13.03
C SER A 65 -18.52 18.79 14.04
N ARG A 66 -17.49 19.54 13.59
CA ARG A 66 -16.65 20.39 14.46
C ARG A 66 -17.03 21.87 14.47
N ILE A 67 -17.74 22.36 13.45
CA ILE A 67 -18.06 23.80 13.29
C ILE A 67 -19.43 24.13 13.89
N THR A 68 -20.39 23.19 13.88
CA THR A 68 -21.75 23.42 14.42
C THR A 68 -21.83 23.47 15.96
N THR A 69 -20.73 23.29 16.69
CA THR A 69 -20.72 23.44 18.16
C THR A 69 -20.81 24.89 18.65
N GLU A 70 -20.71 25.89 17.77
CA GLU A 70 -20.90 27.30 18.15
C GLU A 70 -22.39 27.75 18.14
N GLY A 71 -23.30 26.90 17.65
CA GLY A 71 -24.72 27.22 17.51
C GLY A 71 -25.66 26.22 18.18
N GLY A 72 -25.73 26.24 19.51
CA GLY A 72 -26.93 25.92 20.29
C GLY A 72 -27.77 24.69 19.88
N ALA A 73 -27.16 23.50 19.75
CA ALA A 73 -27.84 22.22 19.97
C ALA A 73 -26.79 21.14 20.21
N ASN A 74 -26.96 20.31 21.25
CA ASN A 74 -26.14 19.14 21.53
C ASN A 74 -26.28 18.08 20.43
N GLN A 75 -25.74 18.32 19.24
CA GLN A 75 -25.51 17.26 18.25
C GLN A 75 -24.26 16.50 18.69
N LYS A 76 -24.49 15.27 19.16
CA LYS A 76 -23.43 14.29 19.45
C LYS A 76 -22.53 14.18 18.22
N GLN A 77 -21.24 14.48 18.36
CA GLN A 77 -20.28 14.28 17.28
C GLN A 77 -20.38 12.83 16.79
N SER A 78 -20.53 12.65 15.48
CA SER A 78 -20.48 11.31 14.89
C SER A 78 -19.14 10.65 15.23
N PRO A 79 -19.12 9.36 15.58
CA PRO A 79 -17.88 8.66 15.85
C PRO A 79 -16.97 8.71 14.62
N THR A 80 -15.66 8.85 14.87
CA THR A 80 -14.65 8.95 13.81
C THR A 80 -13.62 7.85 13.94
N VAL A 81 -12.99 7.49 12.82
CA VAL A 81 -11.96 6.48 12.74
C VAL A 81 -10.81 6.96 11.87
N ASN A 82 -9.60 6.51 12.18
CA ASN A 82 -8.42 6.80 11.38
C ASN A 82 -8.33 5.81 10.21
N VAL A 83 -8.00 6.32 9.04
CA VAL A 83 -7.74 5.54 7.83
C VAL A 83 -6.40 5.95 7.24
N TYR A 84 -5.68 4.97 6.69
CA TYR A 84 -4.47 5.22 5.92
C TYR A 84 -4.87 5.57 4.48
N VAL A 85 -4.43 6.72 3.99
CA VAL A 85 -4.73 7.20 2.65
C VAL A 85 -3.44 7.35 1.86
N ASN A 86 -3.31 6.66 0.72
CA ASN A 86 -2.24 6.89 -0.24
C ASN A 86 -2.81 7.57 -1.49
N LEU A 87 -2.16 8.65 -1.94
CA LEU A 87 -2.58 9.45 -3.09
C LEU A 87 -1.72 9.10 -4.31
N LEU A 88 -2.35 8.93 -5.47
CA LEU A 88 -1.67 8.83 -6.76
C LEU A 88 -2.32 9.78 -7.78
N LEU A 89 -1.55 10.74 -8.29
CA LEU A 89 -2.04 11.60 -9.37
C LEU A 89 -2.25 10.81 -10.66
N LYS A 90 -3.30 11.13 -11.40
CA LYS A 90 -3.56 10.57 -12.74
C LYS A 90 -2.42 10.89 -13.71
N SER A 91 -1.87 12.10 -13.65
CA SER A 91 -0.72 12.50 -14.47
C SER A 91 0.51 11.63 -14.22
N THR A 92 0.75 11.20 -12.98
CA THR A 92 1.81 10.24 -12.67
C THR A 92 1.41 8.84 -13.10
N ALA A 93 0.17 8.40 -12.81
CA ALA A 93 -0.33 7.08 -13.18
C ALA A 93 -0.18 6.78 -14.68
N ASN A 94 -0.36 7.78 -15.55
CA ASN A 94 -0.17 7.67 -17.00
C ASN A 94 1.24 7.24 -17.41
N SER A 95 2.25 7.64 -16.61
CA SER A 95 3.65 7.33 -16.88
C SER A 95 4.09 5.97 -16.32
N LEU A 96 3.23 5.31 -15.53
CA LEU A 96 3.58 4.06 -14.87
C LEU A 96 3.40 2.87 -15.82
N SER A 97 4.36 1.96 -15.78
CA SER A 97 4.30 0.69 -16.49
C SER A 97 4.12 -0.45 -15.49
N ILE A 98 3.25 -1.41 -15.83
CA ILE A 98 3.27 -2.72 -15.16
C ILE A 98 4.26 -3.58 -15.94
N TYR A 99 5.02 -4.37 -15.21
CA TYR A 99 6.02 -5.26 -15.76
C TYR A 99 5.54 -6.71 -15.67
N GLU A 100 5.82 -7.50 -16.70
CA GLU A 100 5.60 -8.95 -16.67
C GLU A 100 6.95 -9.66 -16.82
N PRO A 101 7.15 -10.80 -16.15
CA PRO A 101 8.31 -11.63 -16.42
C PRO A 101 8.29 -12.03 -17.90
N SER A 102 9.36 -11.76 -18.67
CA SER A 102 9.42 -12.26 -20.04
C SER A 102 9.51 -13.79 -19.97
N GLU A 103 8.58 -14.49 -20.62
CA GLU A 103 8.68 -15.94 -20.86
C GLU A 103 9.87 -16.22 -21.79
N LEU A 104 11.08 -16.30 -21.25
CA LEU A 104 12.25 -16.80 -21.96
C LEU A 104 12.70 -18.07 -21.27
N LYS A 105 12.47 -19.19 -21.98
CA LYS A 105 12.88 -20.56 -21.69
C LYS A 105 14.40 -20.77 -21.57
N ASP A 106 15.21 -19.71 -21.61
CA ASP A 106 16.66 -19.81 -21.52
C ASP A 106 17.13 -19.52 -20.10
N GLN A 107 17.24 -20.61 -19.35
CA GLN A 107 18.05 -20.70 -18.14
C GLN A 107 19.51 -20.31 -18.45
N LYS A 108 19.82 -19.02 -18.53
CA LYS A 108 21.14 -18.59 -18.07
C LYS A 108 21.11 -18.72 -16.56
N GLN A 109 21.88 -19.67 -16.05
CA GLN A 109 22.12 -19.90 -14.63
C GLN A 109 22.51 -18.59 -13.94
N THR A 110 21.53 -17.84 -13.45
CA THR A 110 21.75 -16.87 -12.39
C THR A 110 22.06 -17.69 -11.15
N THR A 111 23.28 -17.60 -10.64
CA THR A 111 23.82 -18.35 -9.50
C THR A 111 23.14 -18.05 -8.15
N GLY A 112 22.03 -17.29 -8.15
CA GLY A 112 21.30 -16.87 -6.96
C GLY A 112 19.97 -17.60 -6.77
N VAL A 113 19.47 -17.59 -5.54
CA VAL A 113 18.18 -18.17 -5.17
C VAL A 113 17.14 -17.05 -5.21
N SER A 114 16.03 -17.23 -5.95
CA SER A 114 14.90 -16.28 -5.89
C SER A 114 14.27 -16.27 -4.49
N ILE A 115 13.65 -15.16 -4.08
CA ILE A 115 12.97 -15.07 -2.76
C ILE A 115 11.89 -16.15 -2.61
N THR A 116 11.15 -16.46 -3.67
CA THR A 116 10.11 -17.51 -3.67
C THR A 116 10.69 -18.90 -3.38
N ASN A 117 11.78 -19.28 -4.06
CA ASN A 117 12.48 -20.55 -3.81
C ASN A 117 13.12 -20.60 -2.43
N TYR A 118 13.63 -19.47 -1.93
CA TYR A 118 14.17 -19.36 -0.58
C TYR A 118 13.09 -19.62 0.48
N LEU A 119 11.92 -18.99 0.35
CA LEU A 119 10.78 -19.23 1.24
C LEU A 119 10.30 -20.68 1.21
N LYS A 120 10.29 -21.30 0.03
CA LYS A 120 9.98 -22.74 -0.10
C LYS A 120 10.99 -23.60 0.65
N CYS A 121 12.29 -23.30 0.53
CA CYS A 121 13.34 -24.00 1.27
C CYS A 121 13.21 -23.81 2.79
N LEU A 122 12.86 -22.61 3.25
CA LEU A 122 12.58 -22.32 4.66
C LEU A 122 11.40 -23.15 5.18
N ALA A 123 10.29 -23.20 4.43
CA ALA A 123 9.11 -23.97 4.80
C ALA A 123 9.38 -25.48 4.85
N GLU A 124 10.29 -25.97 4.01
CA GLU A 124 10.72 -27.38 3.96
C GLU A 124 11.79 -27.74 5.01
N GLY A 125 12.24 -26.78 5.85
CA GLY A 125 13.24 -27.02 6.89
C GLY A 125 14.64 -27.32 6.37
N LYS A 126 14.95 -26.96 5.11
CA LYS A 126 16.29 -27.08 4.52
C LYS A 126 17.17 -25.94 5.02
N GLU A 127 18.50 -26.08 4.98
CA GLU A 127 19.50 -25.06 5.38
C GLU A 127 19.38 -23.76 4.55
N ALA A 128 18.33 -22.99 4.83
CA ALA A 128 18.02 -21.75 4.14
C ALA A 128 18.79 -20.59 4.75
N ASP A 129 19.13 -20.63 6.03
CA ASP A 129 19.87 -19.55 6.71
C ASP A 129 21.19 -19.17 6.03
N GLN A 130 21.87 -20.15 5.40
CA GLN A 130 23.11 -19.93 4.63
C GLN A 130 22.87 -19.33 3.23
N LYS A 131 21.63 -19.31 2.74
CA LYS A 131 21.24 -18.88 1.38
C LYS A 131 20.65 -17.48 1.31
N ILE A 132 20.43 -16.79 2.44
CA ILE A 132 20.01 -15.38 2.47
C ILE A 132 20.97 -14.50 1.67
N GLU A 133 22.28 -14.75 1.79
CA GLU A 133 23.30 -13.95 1.11
C GLU A 133 23.36 -14.21 -0.41
N ALA A 134 22.78 -15.33 -0.84
CA ALA A 134 22.65 -15.70 -2.25
C ALA A 134 21.28 -15.28 -2.85
N LEU A 135 20.45 -14.54 -2.11
CA LEU A 135 19.18 -14.04 -2.62
C LEU A 135 19.41 -13.05 -3.78
N ASN A 136 18.90 -13.42 -4.95
CA ASN A 136 18.93 -12.59 -6.14
C ASN A 136 17.68 -12.88 -6.96
N ASP A 137 16.78 -11.90 -7.06
CA ASP A 137 15.76 -11.92 -8.12
C ASP A 137 16.30 -11.05 -9.26
N ASP A 138 16.47 -11.65 -10.44
CA ASP A 138 16.85 -10.93 -11.65
C ASP A 138 15.61 -10.35 -12.32
N PHE A 139 15.46 -9.03 -12.20
CA PHE A 139 14.38 -8.30 -12.84
C PHE A 139 14.77 -7.68 -14.19
N GLY A 140 16.00 -7.88 -14.65
CA GLY A 140 16.44 -7.42 -15.98
C GLY A 140 15.69 -8.11 -17.14
N VAL A 141 14.94 -9.17 -16.84
CA VAL A 141 14.14 -9.96 -17.78
C VAL A 141 12.68 -9.50 -17.84
N TYR A 142 12.29 -8.52 -17.04
CA TYR A 142 10.92 -8.01 -17.02
C TYR A 142 10.70 -6.98 -18.13
N LYS A 143 9.56 -7.08 -18.81
CA LYS A 143 9.19 -6.15 -19.89
C LYS A 143 7.94 -5.37 -19.50
N PRO A 144 7.84 -4.08 -19.88
CA PRO A 144 6.61 -3.34 -19.72
C PRO A 144 5.51 -4.01 -20.54
N ILE A 145 4.33 -4.17 -19.93
CA ILE A 145 3.17 -4.81 -20.55
C ILE A 145 2.48 -3.86 -21.54
N PHE A 146 2.52 -2.56 -21.25
CA PHE A 146 1.80 -1.55 -22.01
C PHE A 146 2.67 -0.90 -23.08
N ASN A 147 2.06 -0.60 -24.22
CA ASN A 147 2.62 0.35 -25.18
C ASN A 147 2.35 1.78 -24.65
N PRO A 148 3.30 2.72 -24.74
CA PRO A 148 3.15 4.09 -24.19
C PRO A 148 1.99 4.93 -24.77
N ALA A 149 1.29 4.42 -25.79
CA ALA A 149 0.29 5.15 -26.57
C ALA A 149 -1.18 4.84 -26.20
N ASP A 150 -1.45 3.80 -25.42
CA ASP A 150 -2.80 3.44 -24.99
C ASP A 150 -3.19 4.23 -23.71
N GLU A 151 -4.48 4.48 -23.45
CA GLU A 151 -4.93 5.14 -22.21
C GLU A 151 -4.53 4.30 -20.97
N THR A 152 -3.34 4.56 -20.45
CA THR A 152 -2.57 3.62 -19.60
C THR A 152 -3.05 3.56 -18.16
N HIS A 153 -3.59 4.65 -17.60
CA HIS A 153 -3.81 4.72 -16.15
C HIS A 153 -5.03 3.96 -15.64
N GLU A 154 -6.17 3.96 -16.34
CA GLU A 154 -7.35 3.18 -15.88
C GLU A 154 -7.06 1.68 -15.93
N ILE A 155 -6.40 1.22 -17.01
CA ILE A 155 -5.98 -0.17 -17.17
C ILE A 155 -4.94 -0.54 -16.10
N PHE A 156 -3.96 0.34 -15.87
CA PHE A 156 -2.97 0.18 -14.79
C PHE A 156 -3.66 0.01 -13.43
N ILE A 157 -4.59 0.92 -13.10
CA ILE A 157 -5.31 0.91 -11.82
C ILE A 157 -6.15 -0.35 -11.69
N GLN A 158 -6.95 -0.69 -12.70
CA GLN A 158 -7.77 -1.90 -12.71
C GLN A 158 -6.91 -3.13 -12.43
N ARG A 159 -5.77 -3.28 -13.13
CA ARG A 159 -4.87 -4.42 -12.95
C ARG A 159 -4.18 -4.44 -11.59
N ILE A 160 -3.75 -3.29 -11.05
CA ILE A 160 -3.21 -3.20 -9.68
C ILE A 160 -4.26 -3.63 -8.66
N LEU A 161 -5.51 -3.17 -8.82
CA LEU A 161 -6.61 -3.59 -7.96
C LEU A 161 -6.87 -5.09 -8.11
N ASP A 162 -6.86 -5.66 -9.31
CA ASP A 162 -7.11 -7.10 -9.52
C ASP A 162 -5.99 -7.96 -8.91
N LEU A 163 -4.73 -7.51 -9.02
CA LEU A 163 -3.56 -8.25 -8.55
C LEU A 163 -3.32 -8.15 -7.03
N LEU A 164 -3.60 -7.00 -6.42
CA LEU A 164 -3.27 -6.75 -5.01
C LEU A 164 -4.50 -6.74 -4.11
N TRP A 165 -5.63 -6.21 -4.60
CA TRP A 165 -6.84 -6.00 -3.81
C TRP A 165 -8.14 -6.33 -4.58
N PRO A 166 -8.32 -7.59 -5.03
CA PRO A 166 -9.51 -8.01 -5.80
C PRO A 166 -10.83 -7.74 -5.08
N LYS A 167 -10.83 -7.68 -3.74
CA LYS A 167 -12.02 -7.39 -2.92
C LYS A 167 -12.30 -5.89 -2.72
N CYS A 168 -11.40 -5.01 -3.17
CA CYS A 168 -11.54 -3.57 -2.98
C CYS A 168 -12.60 -2.99 -3.91
N ASN A 169 -13.46 -2.11 -3.38
CA ASN A 169 -14.44 -1.39 -4.18
C ASN A 169 -13.81 -0.13 -4.82
N TRP A 170 -14.03 0.03 -6.12
CA TRP A 170 -13.65 1.25 -6.86
C TRP A 170 -14.88 2.16 -6.97
N PHE A 171 -14.75 3.37 -6.43
CA PHE A 171 -15.73 4.44 -6.59
C PHE A 171 -15.17 5.63 -7.36
N LYS A 172 -16.02 6.31 -8.13
CA LYS A 172 -15.76 7.61 -8.74
C LYS A 172 -16.54 8.67 -7.99
N LYS A 173 -15.87 9.73 -7.56
CA LYS A 173 -16.54 10.91 -7.01
C LYS A 173 -17.33 11.60 -8.12
N THR A 174 -18.64 11.77 -7.90
CA THR A 174 -19.54 12.39 -8.88
C THR A 174 -19.95 13.79 -8.48
N ARG A 175 -20.31 14.00 -7.21
CA ARG A 175 -20.81 15.26 -6.69
C ARG A 175 -20.35 15.49 -5.26
N GLU A 176 -20.39 16.73 -4.83
CA GLU A 176 -20.18 17.10 -3.42
C GLU A 176 -21.14 18.23 -3.03
N ASN A 177 -21.41 18.33 -1.73
CA ASN A 177 -22.01 19.50 -1.12
C ASN A 177 -21.17 19.91 0.10
N THR A 178 -21.69 20.81 0.93
CA THR A 178 -20.98 21.33 2.11
C THR A 178 -20.74 20.28 3.20
N THR A 179 -21.52 19.20 3.22
CA THR A 179 -21.55 18.21 4.29
C THR A 179 -21.28 16.77 3.83
N HIS A 180 -21.41 16.48 2.54
CA HIS A 180 -21.36 15.13 1.99
C HIS A 180 -20.62 15.09 0.65
N ILE A 181 -20.04 13.93 0.37
CA ILE A 181 -19.53 13.54 -0.95
C ILE A 181 -20.37 12.37 -1.47
N PHE A 182 -20.61 12.39 -2.79
CA PHE A 182 -21.37 11.35 -3.49
C PHE A 182 -20.42 10.59 -4.39
N LEU A 183 -20.40 9.27 -4.22
CA LEU A 183 -19.54 8.37 -4.99
C LEU A 183 -20.40 7.35 -5.74
N GLU A 184 -20.01 7.08 -6.98
CA GLU A 184 -20.62 6.07 -7.83
C GLU A 184 -19.67 4.89 -7.98
N LYS A 185 -20.16 3.67 -7.72
CA LYS A 185 -19.37 2.45 -7.82
C LYS A 185 -19.09 2.14 -9.29
N ARG A 186 -17.82 1.98 -9.64
CA ARG A 186 -17.41 1.52 -10.97
C ARG A 186 -17.64 0.02 -11.08
N LYS A 187 -18.16 -0.42 -12.22
CA LYS A 187 -18.19 -1.85 -12.58
C LYS A 187 -16.76 -2.26 -12.93
N ARG A 188 -16.17 -3.13 -12.11
CA ARG A 188 -14.91 -3.81 -12.48
C ARG A 188 -15.27 -4.89 -13.51
N SER A 189 -14.45 -5.04 -14.54
CA SER A 189 -14.59 -6.16 -15.47
C SER A 189 -14.60 -7.46 -14.65
N ASP A 190 -15.50 -8.39 -14.97
CA ASP A 190 -15.45 -9.76 -14.44
C ASP A 190 -14.23 -10.49 -15.05
N SER A 191 -13.02 -10.00 -14.77
CA SER A 191 -11.82 -10.78 -14.96
C SER A 191 -11.95 -11.96 -14.03
N GLN A 192 -11.97 -13.17 -14.62
CA GLN A 192 -12.01 -14.48 -13.98
C GLN A 192 -11.55 -14.39 -12.53
N GLU A 193 -12.41 -14.77 -11.58
CA GLU A 193 -12.10 -14.85 -10.15
C GLU A 193 -10.71 -15.46 -9.97
N THR A 194 -9.67 -14.62 -9.91
CA THR A 194 -8.34 -15.04 -9.54
C THR A 194 -8.47 -15.29 -8.06
N THR A 195 -8.81 -16.53 -7.73
CA THR A 195 -8.81 -17.15 -6.40
C THR A 195 -7.42 -17.16 -5.76
N GLU A 196 -6.47 -16.38 -6.30
CA GLU A 196 -5.22 -16.08 -5.65
C GLU A 196 -5.50 -15.22 -4.42
N ASN A 197 -5.34 -15.83 -3.27
CA ASN A 197 -5.40 -15.14 -1.99
C ASN A 197 -4.53 -13.87 -2.02
N CYS A 198 -5.14 -12.74 -1.71
CA CYS A 198 -4.40 -11.53 -1.35
C CYS A 198 -3.34 -11.89 -0.32
N ASN A 199 -2.16 -11.27 -0.42
CA ASN A 199 -1.16 -11.47 0.60
C ASN A 199 -1.65 -10.82 1.91
N SER A 200 -1.79 -11.61 2.98
CA SER A 200 -2.27 -11.15 4.29
C SER A 200 -1.40 -10.05 4.92
N ASN A 201 -0.17 -9.87 4.42
CA ASN A 201 0.78 -8.87 4.87
C ASN A 201 0.81 -7.62 3.98
N LEU A 202 -0.10 -7.48 3.00
CA LEU A 202 -0.39 -6.18 2.38
C LEU A 202 -1.38 -5.39 3.24
N SER A 203 -1.37 -4.07 3.08
CA SER A 203 -2.39 -3.22 3.69
C SER A 203 -3.80 -3.66 3.30
N ASP A 204 -4.69 -3.66 4.27
CA ASP A 204 -6.10 -4.02 4.08
C ASP A 204 -6.84 -2.83 3.44
N MET A 205 -6.71 -2.72 2.12
CA MET A 205 -7.34 -1.68 1.33
C MET A 205 -8.78 -2.05 1.04
N PHE A 206 -9.70 -1.30 1.63
CA PHE A 206 -11.13 -1.57 1.53
C PHE A 206 -11.79 -0.81 0.38
N ALA A 207 -11.25 0.35 -0.01
CA ALA A 207 -11.81 1.14 -1.10
C ALA A 207 -10.77 1.99 -1.83
N MET A 208 -11.06 2.29 -3.09
CA MET A 208 -10.35 3.27 -3.89
C MET A 208 -11.34 4.32 -4.39
N VAL A 209 -11.02 5.59 -4.18
CA VAL A 209 -11.82 6.72 -4.67
C VAL A 209 -11.07 7.44 -5.78
N GLU A 210 -11.64 7.40 -6.97
CA GLU A 210 -11.21 8.17 -8.13
C GLU A 210 -11.84 9.55 -8.11
N THR A 211 -11.02 10.57 -8.35
CA THR A 211 -11.44 11.96 -8.52
C THR A 211 -11.02 12.47 -9.89
N GLU A 212 -11.23 13.76 -10.15
CA GLU A 212 -10.82 14.38 -11.42
C GLU A 212 -9.32 14.23 -11.67
N ASN A 213 -8.49 14.42 -10.63
CA ASN A 213 -7.03 14.53 -10.79
C ASN A 213 -6.23 13.39 -10.13
N ALA A 214 -6.84 12.62 -9.23
CA ALA A 214 -6.12 11.66 -8.40
C ALA A 214 -6.94 10.41 -8.04
N TYR A 215 -6.22 9.35 -7.68
CA TYR A 215 -6.71 8.14 -7.03
C TYR A 215 -6.33 8.16 -5.56
N TYR A 216 -7.29 7.84 -4.70
CA TYR A 216 -7.12 7.74 -3.26
C TYR A 216 -7.35 6.31 -2.81
N PHE A 217 -6.29 5.65 -2.35
CA PHE A 217 -6.33 4.29 -1.82
C PHE A 217 -6.60 4.34 -0.32
N LEU A 218 -7.74 3.83 0.12
CA LEU A 218 -8.20 3.86 1.51
C LEU A 218 -7.99 2.49 2.16
N SER A 219 -7.19 2.48 3.22
CA SER A 219 -6.85 1.26 3.95
C SER A 219 -7.05 1.42 5.46
N SER A 220 -7.25 0.30 6.14
CA SER A 220 -7.33 0.27 7.60
C SER A 220 -6.04 0.81 8.21
N TYR A 221 -6.16 1.77 9.13
CA TYR A 221 -5.02 2.33 9.84
C TYR A 221 -4.58 1.40 10.98
N ARG A 222 -3.27 1.17 11.10
CA ARG A 222 -2.66 0.61 12.32
C ARG A 222 -1.66 1.60 12.90
N GLY A 223 -1.66 1.71 14.22
CA GLY A 223 -0.99 2.80 14.94
C GLY A 223 0.52 2.72 15.00
N THR A 224 1.09 1.53 14.95
CA THR A 224 2.49 1.30 15.27
C THR A 224 3.24 0.85 14.03
N THR A 225 4.31 1.55 13.68
CA THR A 225 5.23 1.08 12.64
C THR A 225 6.33 0.21 13.24
N LEU A 226 6.97 -0.62 12.43
CA LEU A 226 8.16 -1.36 12.83
C LEU A 226 9.28 -0.39 13.25
N GLN A 227 9.36 0.78 12.62
CA GLN A 227 10.32 1.81 13.02
C GLN A 227 10.05 2.32 14.44
N ASP A 228 8.79 2.58 14.79
CA ASP A 228 8.42 3.01 16.15
C ASP A 228 8.76 1.91 17.17
N LEU A 229 8.45 0.65 16.82
CA LEU A 229 8.80 -0.51 17.66
C LEU A 229 10.31 -0.59 17.88
N LEU A 230 11.12 -0.45 16.83
CA LEU A 230 12.57 -0.50 16.91
C LEU A 230 13.18 0.68 17.68
N THR A 231 12.57 1.86 17.58
CA THR A 231 13.09 3.09 18.17
C THR A 231 12.72 3.21 19.65
N TYR A 232 11.47 2.92 20.00
CA TYR A 232 10.92 3.21 21.32
C TYR A 232 10.70 1.97 22.19
N ASN A 233 10.59 0.77 21.59
CA ASN A 233 10.38 -0.46 22.34
C ASN A 233 11.10 -1.68 21.71
N PRO A 234 12.44 -1.62 21.56
CA PRO A 234 13.21 -2.69 20.91
C PRO A 234 13.13 -4.03 21.65
N GLY A 235 12.85 -4.00 22.96
CA GLY A 235 12.70 -5.19 23.80
C GLY A 235 11.57 -6.13 23.36
N VAL A 236 10.59 -5.65 22.60
CA VAL A 236 9.54 -6.52 22.03
C VAL A 236 10.14 -7.55 21.07
N LEU A 237 11.16 -7.18 20.28
CA LEU A 237 11.85 -8.05 19.32
C LEU A 237 13.10 -8.72 19.90
N ASN A 238 13.16 -8.95 21.21
CA ASN A 238 14.32 -9.47 21.92
C ASN A 238 14.72 -10.93 21.60
N THR A 239 13.87 -11.72 20.93
CA THR A 239 14.20 -13.11 20.58
C THR A 239 14.39 -13.30 19.08
N LYS A 240 15.27 -14.25 18.73
CA LYS A 240 15.49 -14.67 17.33
C LYS A 240 14.19 -15.13 16.66
N LEU A 241 13.33 -15.82 17.41
CA LEU A 241 12.04 -16.31 16.91
C LEU A 241 11.11 -15.15 16.49
N LYS A 242 10.98 -14.11 17.31
CA LYS A 242 10.13 -12.94 17.00
C LYS A 242 10.65 -12.16 15.78
N LYS A 243 11.98 -11.95 15.73
CA LYS A 243 12.65 -11.33 14.57
C LYS A 243 12.47 -12.15 13.31
N GLY A 244 12.61 -13.47 13.42
CA GLY A 244 12.39 -14.42 12.33
C GLY A 244 10.95 -14.38 11.82
N PHE A 245 9.97 -14.30 12.73
CA PHE A 245 8.55 -14.20 12.37
C PHE A 245 8.21 -12.93 11.58
N VAL A 246 8.72 -11.76 12.00
CA VAL A 246 8.56 -10.51 11.25
C VAL A 246 9.26 -10.59 9.89
N THR A 247 10.49 -11.10 9.86
CA THR A 247 11.29 -11.24 8.63
C THR A 247 10.61 -12.18 7.62
N TYR A 248 10.07 -13.31 8.09
CA TYR A 248 9.36 -14.27 7.26
C TYR A 248 8.14 -13.64 6.57
N GLN A 249 7.32 -12.90 7.33
CA GLN A 249 6.16 -12.20 6.77
C GLN A 249 6.59 -11.16 5.72
N LEU A 250 7.69 -10.44 5.96
CA LEU A 250 8.23 -9.45 5.03
C LEU A 250 8.72 -10.10 3.73
N LEU A 251 9.39 -11.25 3.82
CA LEU A 251 9.81 -11.99 2.64
C LEU A 251 8.61 -12.51 1.86
N ARG A 252 7.56 -12.99 2.55
CA ARG A 252 6.33 -13.48 1.90
C ARG A 252 5.62 -12.40 1.10
N VAL A 253 5.46 -11.19 1.65
CA VAL A 253 4.78 -10.11 0.93
C VAL A 253 5.58 -9.66 -0.28
N VAL A 254 6.91 -9.58 -0.15
CA VAL A 254 7.78 -9.21 -1.27
C VAL A 254 7.77 -10.27 -2.36
N ALA A 255 7.91 -11.55 -2.01
CA ALA A 255 7.80 -12.64 -2.98
C ALA A 255 6.46 -12.61 -3.74
N SER A 256 5.36 -12.30 -3.04
CA SER A 256 4.03 -12.18 -3.63
C SER A 256 3.86 -10.97 -4.54
N LEU A 257 4.53 -9.86 -4.25
CA LEU A 257 4.56 -8.69 -5.14
C LEU A 257 5.39 -9.03 -6.41
N HIS A 258 6.57 -9.59 -6.20
CA HIS A 258 7.52 -9.95 -7.26
C HIS A 258 6.96 -10.99 -8.23
N SER A 259 6.22 -12.00 -7.73
CA SER A 259 5.55 -13.01 -8.57
C SER A 259 4.48 -12.41 -9.48
N ARG A 260 3.98 -11.21 -9.17
CA ARG A 260 3.01 -10.45 -9.96
C ARG A 260 3.65 -9.32 -10.78
N GLY A 261 4.98 -9.25 -10.80
CA GLY A 261 5.74 -8.19 -11.46
C GLY A 261 5.55 -6.80 -10.85
N ILE A 262 5.14 -6.75 -9.59
CA ILE A 262 4.97 -5.52 -8.83
C ILE A 262 6.16 -5.38 -7.87
N MET A 263 6.67 -4.16 -7.78
CA MET A 263 7.69 -3.81 -6.81
C MET A 263 7.10 -2.89 -5.77
N HIS A 264 7.64 -2.99 -4.55
CA HIS A 264 7.24 -2.06 -3.52
C HIS A 264 7.76 -0.63 -3.76
N GLY A 265 8.97 -0.49 -4.31
CA GLY A 265 9.65 0.80 -4.55
C GLY A 265 10.22 1.46 -3.28
N ASN A 266 9.50 1.38 -2.16
CA ASN A 266 9.83 2.13 -0.93
C ASN A 266 9.82 1.30 0.36
N LEU A 267 10.43 0.12 0.35
CA LEU A 267 10.38 -0.77 1.51
C LEU A 267 11.33 -0.25 2.61
N LYS A 268 10.75 0.13 3.75
CA LYS A 268 11.46 0.65 4.94
C LYS A 268 10.63 0.41 6.20
N ALA A 269 11.26 0.50 7.38
CA ALA A 269 10.61 0.21 8.65
C ALA A 269 9.38 1.11 8.95
N SER A 270 9.35 2.37 8.48
CA SER A 270 8.18 3.25 8.65
C SER A 270 6.97 2.86 7.78
N ASN A 271 7.19 2.03 6.76
CA ASN A 271 6.17 1.54 5.82
C ASN A 271 5.72 0.11 6.17
N ILE A 272 6.10 -0.38 7.35
CA ILE A 272 5.70 -1.68 7.88
C ILE A 272 4.90 -1.40 9.13
N LEU A 273 3.59 -1.54 9.05
CA LEU A 273 2.71 -1.50 10.22
C LEU A 273 2.82 -2.83 10.96
N ILE A 274 2.79 -2.78 12.29
CA ILE A 274 2.90 -3.97 13.14
C ILE A 274 1.89 -3.87 14.30
N ASP A 275 1.24 -4.98 14.63
CA ASP A 275 0.35 -5.08 15.80
C ASP A 275 1.04 -5.73 17.00
N GLU A 276 0.33 -5.78 18.13
CA GLU A 276 0.79 -6.38 19.39
C GLU A 276 1.15 -7.87 19.27
N ASN A 277 0.62 -8.56 18.27
CA ASN A 277 0.87 -9.96 17.97
C ASN A 277 2.00 -10.15 16.93
N LEU A 278 2.68 -9.07 16.55
CA LEU A 278 3.76 -9.03 15.56
C LEU A 278 3.32 -9.37 14.13
N TRP A 279 2.03 -9.29 13.82
CA TRP A 279 1.58 -9.36 12.43
C TRP A 279 1.88 -8.06 11.73
N ILE A 280 2.47 -8.16 10.53
CA ILE A 280 2.83 -6.99 9.76
C ILE A 280 1.89 -6.73 8.59
N GLN A 281 1.73 -5.45 8.26
CA GLN A 281 1.14 -5.00 7.01
C GLN A 281 2.07 -4.00 6.34
N VAL A 282 2.41 -4.24 5.08
CA VAL A 282 3.25 -3.38 4.28
C VAL A 282 2.40 -2.33 3.57
N THR A 283 2.82 -1.06 3.68
CA THR A 283 2.13 0.13 3.17
C THR A 283 3.08 1.02 2.36
N GLY A 284 2.58 2.08 1.75
CA GLY A 284 3.43 3.06 1.06
C GLY A 284 4.08 2.52 -0.21
N LEU A 285 3.34 1.69 -0.96
CA LEU A 285 3.72 1.25 -2.30
C LEU A 285 4.02 2.46 -3.19
N GLU A 286 5.23 2.48 -3.75
CA GLU A 286 5.65 3.43 -4.78
C GLU A 286 5.59 2.73 -6.13
N TYR A 287 4.73 3.25 -7.00
CA TYR A 287 4.41 2.60 -8.27
C TYR A 287 5.37 2.94 -9.42
N GLU A 288 6.42 3.74 -9.18
CA GLU A 288 7.42 4.17 -10.17
C GLU A 288 8.83 3.58 -9.90
N PRO A 289 9.00 2.25 -9.87
CA PRO A 289 10.30 1.67 -9.62
C PRO A 289 11.13 1.70 -10.92
N ASN A 290 12.30 2.33 -10.89
CA ASN A 290 13.26 2.24 -11.99
C ASN A 290 13.78 0.79 -12.09
N PRO A 291 13.73 0.13 -13.26
CA PRO A 291 14.23 -1.22 -13.39
C PRO A 291 15.70 -1.41 -12.98
N ALA A 292 16.53 -0.37 -13.11
CA ALA A 292 17.91 -0.39 -12.64
C ALA A 292 18.04 -0.40 -11.11
N ASP A 293 17.00 0.01 -10.38
CA ASP A 293 16.97 0.02 -8.91
C ASP A 293 16.42 -1.29 -8.32
N PHE A 294 15.91 -2.22 -9.15
CA PHE A 294 15.39 -3.52 -8.71
C PHE A 294 16.43 -4.33 -7.91
N GLY A 295 17.68 -4.40 -8.38
CA GLY A 295 18.76 -5.09 -7.65
C GLY A 295 19.16 -4.39 -6.34
N LYS A 296 18.92 -3.07 -6.21
CA LYS A 296 19.19 -2.31 -4.97
C LYS A 296 18.10 -2.54 -3.92
N LEU A 297 16.85 -2.77 -4.34
CA LEU A 297 15.73 -3.02 -3.42
C LEU A 297 15.94 -4.32 -2.62
N ILE A 298 16.40 -5.39 -3.28
CA ILE A 298 16.74 -6.65 -2.59
C ILE A 298 17.87 -6.43 -1.58
N LYS A 299 18.90 -5.66 -1.94
CA LYS A 299 19.96 -5.29 -0.99
C LYS A 299 19.43 -4.48 0.18
N ARG A 300 18.48 -3.54 -0.04
CA ARG A 300 17.81 -2.79 1.04
C ARG A 300 16.94 -3.68 1.92
N LEU A 301 16.23 -4.65 1.33
CA LEU A 301 15.43 -5.63 2.05
C LEU A 301 16.32 -6.54 2.88
N LEU A 302 17.42 -7.04 2.31
CA LEU A 302 18.45 -7.79 3.02
C LEU A 302 19.09 -6.96 4.13
N MET A 303 19.37 -5.68 3.91
CA MET A 303 19.86 -4.79 4.98
C MET A 303 18.81 -4.58 6.07
N SER A 304 17.53 -4.41 5.73
CA SER A 304 16.43 -4.25 6.70
C SER A 304 16.20 -5.53 7.51
N ALA A 305 16.27 -6.69 6.85
CA ALA A 305 16.22 -8.00 7.48
C ALA A 305 17.48 -8.25 8.34
N LYS A 306 18.67 -7.86 7.86
CA LYS A 306 19.91 -7.90 8.65
C LYS A 306 19.85 -6.98 9.86
N LEU A 307 19.21 -5.81 9.75
CA LEU A 307 18.94 -4.93 10.90
C LEU A 307 18.13 -5.67 11.95
N LEU A 308 17.06 -6.37 11.55
CA LEU A 308 16.25 -7.21 12.46
C LEU A 308 17.07 -8.35 13.08
N ILE A 309 17.94 -9.01 12.30
CA ILE A 309 18.74 -10.16 12.76
C ILE A 309 19.90 -9.73 13.68
N HIS A 310 20.51 -8.56 13.46
CA HIS A 310 21.72 -8.09 14.16
C HIS A 310 21.50 -7.02 15.25
N LEU A 311 20.25 -6.61 15.53
CA LEU A 311 19.94 -5.82 16.73
C LEU A 311 20.22 -6.66 18.00
N HIS A 312 21.45 -6.61 18.51
CA HIS A 312 21.81 -7.17 19.81
C HIS A 312 21.33 -6.29 20.95
#